data_AF-A0A067E383-F1
#
_entry.id   AF-A0A067E383-F1
#
_cell.length_a   1.000
_cell.length_b   1.000
_cell.length_c   1.000
_cell.angle_alpha   90.00
_cell.angle_beta   90.00
_cell.angle_gamma   90.00
#
_symmetry.space_group_name_H-M   'P 1'
#
loop_
_entity.id
_entity.type
_entity.pdbx_description
1 polymer ?
#
loop_
_entity_poly.entity_id
_entity_poly.type
_entity_poly.pdbx_seq_one_letter_code
_entity_poly.pdbx_strand_id
1 'polypeptide(L)' 'MFGDCSFWPCFGDRQTESEVDPVLLVSGMGGSVLHAKRKKLGCETRVWVRILLAELEFKRKVWSRYNPKT' A
#
# COMPACT_ATOMS: atom_id res chain seq x y z
N MET A 1 -20.82 31.17 24.12
CA MET A 1 -20.08 32.06 23.20
C MET A 1 -18.90 31.27 22.67
N PHE A 2 -18.90 31.06 21.36
CA PHE A 2 -17.95 30.29 20.56
C PHE A 2 -16.53 30.87 20.61
N GLY A 3 -15.53 30.02 20.38
CA GLY A 3 -14.15 30.45 20.20
C GLY A 3 -13.24 29.31 19.74
N ASP A 4 -13.62 28.63 18.65
CA ASP A 4 -12.83 27.57 18.01
C ASP A 4 -11.55 28.13 17.39
N CYS A 5 -10.39 27.63 17.84
CA CYS A 5 -9.11 27.83 17.17
C CYS A 5 -8.83 26.68 16.19
N SER A 6 -9.48 26.72 15.02
CA SER A 6 -9.15 25.85 13.88
C SER A 6 -8.34 26.63 12.83
N PHE A 7 -7.03 26.73 13.05
CA PHE A 7 -6.07 27.35 12.12
C PHE A 7 -5.60 26.32 11.07
N TRP A 8 -6.49 25.87 10.19
CA TRP A 8 -6.14 25.24 8.90
C TRP A 8 -7.30 25.37 7.90
N PRO A 9 -7.10 25.94 6.70
CA PRO A 9 -8.19 26.28 5.78
C PRO A 9 -8.71 25.09 4.95
N CYS A 10 -8.29 23.85 5.26
CA CYS A 10 -8.59 22.67 4.43
C CYS A 10 -9.48 21.61 5.11
N PHE A 11 -9.85 21.77 6.37
CA PHE A 11 -10.77 20.85 7.05
C PHE A 11 -12.12 21.53 7.22
N GLY A 12 -12.88 21.58 6.12
CA GLY A 12 -14.29 21.92 6.16
C GLY A 12 -15.06 20.91 7.00
N ASP A 13 -15.99 21.42 7.81
CA ASP A 13 -16.97 20.62 8.55
C ASP A 13 -17.69 19.64 7.62
N ARG A 14 -17.49 18.34 7.83
CA ARG A 14 -18.24 17.29 7.13
C ARG A 14 -19.57 17.04 7.85
N GLN A 15 -20.52 17.96 7.70
CA GLN A 15 -21.93 17.64 7.88
C GLN A 15 -22.58 17.47 6.51
N THR A 16 -22.76 16.21 6.12
CA THR A 16 -24.01 15.62 5.58
C THR A 16 -23.66 14.26 5.00
N GLU A 17 -24.53 13.30 5.27
CA GLU A 17 -24.58 11.99 4.63
C GLU A 17 -24.86 12.19 3.14
N SER A 18 -23.86 12.66 2.38
CA SER A 18 -23.84 12.51 0.94
C SER A 18 -23.55 11.05 0.66
N GLU A 19 -24.47 10.36 0.01
CA GLU A 19 -24.26 9.03 -0.56
C GLU A 19 -23.08 9.14 -1.54
N VAL A 20 -21.86 8.87 -1.07
CA VAL A 20 -20.64 9.04 -1.87
C VAL A 20 -20.52 7.83 -2.78
N ASP A 21 -20.38 8.07 -4.09
CA ASP A 21 -20.09 7.00 -5.04
C ASP A 21 -18.75 6.32 -4.69
N PRO A 22 -18.73 4.98 -4.54
CA PRO A 22 -17.48 4.28 -4.24
C PRO A 22 -16.53 4.37 -5.43
N VAL A 23 -15.31 4.84 -5.17
CA VAL A 23 -14.23 4.92 -6.18
C VAL A 23 -13.18 3.85 -5.92
N LEU A 24 -12.78 3.12 -6.97
CA LEU A 24 -11.67 2.17 -6.92
C LEU A 24 -10.36 2.83 -7.34
N LEU A 25 -9.35 2.76 -6.48
CA LEU A 25 -8.01 3.25 -6.77
C LEU A 25 -7.14 2.11 -7.31
N VAL A 26 -6.51 2.33 -8.46
CA VAL A 26 -5.56 1.39 -9.06
C VAL A 26 -4.17 2.00 -8.98
N SER A 27 -3.25 1.33 -8.28
CA SER A 27 -1.86 1.76 -8.20
C SER A 27 -1.10 1.40 -9.47
N GLY A 28 -0.21 2.28 -9.92
CA GLY A 28 0.76 1.96 -10.97
C GLY A 28 1.81 0.92 -10.56
N MET A 29 2.75 0.63 -11.46
CA MET A 29 3.85 -0.30 -11.18
C MET A 29 4.64 0.14 -9.94
N GLY A 30 4.75 -0.75 -8.95
CA GLY A 30 5.44 -0.46 -7.68
C GLY A 30 4.69 0.49 -6.75
N GLY A 31 3.47 0.91 -7.07
CA GLY A 31 2.67 1.81 -6.23
C GLY A 31 1.99 1.16 -5.03
N SER A 32 2.17 -0.15 -4.84
CA SER A 32 1.56 -0.93 -3.75
C SER A 32 2.62 -1.67 -2.95
N VAL A 33 2.33 -1.92 -1.67
CA VAL A 33 3.22 -2.69 -0.77
C VAL A 33 3.09 -4.17 -1.10
N LEU A 34 4.22 -4.87 -1.24
CA LEU A 34 4.28 -6.31 -1.46
C LEU A 34 4.86 -7.02 -0.24
N HIS A 35 4.17 -8.09 0.16
CA HIS A 35 4.59 -9.00 1.20
C HIS A 35 4.82 -10.40 0.61
N ALA A 36 5.89 -11.06 1.05
CA ALA A 36 6.21 -12.42 0.67
C ALA A 36 6.02 -13.36 1.87
N LYS A 37 5.31 -14.47 1.67
CA LYS A 37 5.08 -15.50 2.68
C LYS A 37 5.87 -16.76 2.34
N ARG A 38 6.65 -17.26 3.31
CA ARG A 38 7.33 -18.56 3.15
C ARG A 38 6.39 -19.70 3.56
N LYS A 39 6.18 -20.66 2.63
CA LYS A 39 5.29 -21.81 2.83
C LYS A 39 5.56 -22.60 4.12
N LYS A 40 6.83 -22.70 4.55
CA LYS A 40 7.23 -23.56 5.67
C LYS A 40 7.16 -22.92 7.06
N LEU A 41 7.24 -21.59 7.16
CA LEU A 41 7.49 -20.92 8.44
C LEU A 41 6.39 -19.95 8.86
N GLY A 42 5.36 -19.74 8.04
CA GLY A 42 4.29 -18.77 8.32
C GLY A 42 4.74 -17.31 8.31
N CYS A 43 6.05 -17.03 8.43
CA CYS A 43 6.60 -15.69 8.43
C CYS A 43 6.32 -14.96 7.13
N GLU A 44 5.72 -13.79 7.30
CA GLU A 44 5.51 -12.80 6.27
C GLU A 44 6.62 -11.75 6.34
N THR A 45 7.18 -11.40 5.18
CA THR A 45 8.21 -10.35 5.10
C THR A 45 7.79 -9.34 4.05
N ARG A 46 7.76 -8.05 4.41
CA ARG A 46 7.59 -6.97 3.44
C ARG A 46 8.77 -7.00 2.48
N VAL A 47 8.56 -7.17 1.19
CA VAL A 47 9.62 -7.19 0.16
C VAL A 47 9.68 -5.86 -0.60
N TRP A 48 8.58 -5.12 -0.64
CA TRP A 48 8.46 -3.80 -1.25
C TRP A 48 7.35 -3.01 -0.53
N VAL A 49 7.40 -1.70 -0.32
CA VAL A 49 8.52 -0.77 -0.48
C VAL A 49 9.48 -0.91 0.71
N ARG A 50 10.79 -1.02 0.46
CA ARG A 50 11.83 -1.15 1.51
C ARG A 50 12.99 -0.20 1.23
N ILE A 51 13.58 0.33 2.31
CA ILE A 51 14.79 1.17 2.24
C ILE A 51 16.06 0.30 2.28
N LEU A 52 16.09 -0.72 3.13
CA LEU A 52 17.26 -1.58 3.34
C LEU A 52 17.10 -2.94 2.66
N LEU A 53 18.20 -3.44 2.06
CA LEU A 53 18.28 -4.75 1.40
C LEU A 53 17.18 -5.01 0.35
N ALA A 54 16.62 -3.94 -0.22
CA ALA A 54 15.51 -4.03 -1.15
C ALA A 54 15.84 -4.94 -2.34
N GLU A 55 16.99 -4.72 -2.98
CA GLU A 55 17.43 -5.50 -4.14
C GLU A 55 17.65 -6.99 -3.81
N LEU A 56 18.30 -7.28 -2.67
CA LEU A 56 18.59 -8.65 -2.24
C LEU A 56 17.29 -9.42 -1.97
N GLU A 57 16.36 -8.81 -1.25
CA GLU A 57 15.09 -9.43 -0.89
C GLU A 57 14.16 -9.56 -2.10
N PHE A 58 14.20 -8.60 -3.02
CA PHE A 58 13.45 -8.66 -4.28
C PHE A 58 13.95 -9.81 -5.16
N LYS A 59 15.26 -9.89 -5.43
CA LYS A 59 15.85 -10.99 -6.22
C LYS A 59 15.62 -12.36 -5.59
N ARG A 60 15.64 -12.46 -4.26
CA ARG A 60 15.45 -13.74 -3.56
C ARG A 60 14.01 -14.22 -3.49
N LYS A 61 13.04 -13.31 -3.39
CA LYS A 61 11.65 -13.67 -3.06
C LYS A 61 10.62 -13.32 -4.14
N VAL A 62 10.92 -12.37 -5.01
CA VAL A 62 9.96 -11.82 -6.00
C VAL A 62 10.25 -12.32 -7.42
N TRP A 63 11.48 -12.77 -7.71
CA TRP A 63 11.85 -13.19 -9.07
C TRP A 63 11.01 -14.37 -9.54
N SER A 64 10.17 -14.12 -10.54
CA SER A 64 9.39 -15.17 -11.20
C SER A 64 10.29 -15.94 -12.16
N ARG A 65 10.23 -17.27 -12.09
CA ARG A 65 10.88 -18.14 -13.07
C ARG A 65 9.90 -18.43 -14.19
N TYR A 66 10.20 -17.94 -15.38
CA TYR A 66 9.44 -18.27 -16.58
C TYR A 66 9.84 -19.65 -17.11
N ASN A 67 8.86 -20.44 -17.56
CA ASN A 67 9.06 -21.72 -18.23
C ASN A 67 8.41 -21.69 -19.63
N PRO A 68 9.19 -21.71 -20.72
CA PRO A 68 8.64 -21.68 -22.08
C PRO A 68 8.11 -23.03 -22.57
N LYS A 69 8.32 -24.12 -21.82
CA LYS A 69 7.96 -25.49 -22.23
C LYS A 69 6.64 -25.99 -21.63
N THR A 70 5.93 -25.15 -20.87
CA THR A 70 4.56 -25.41 -20.39
C THR A 70 3.54 -24.96 -21.40
#